data_AF-A0A8T2NYY2-F1
#
_entry.id   AF-A0A8T2NYY2-F1
#
_cell.length_a   1.000
_cell.length_b   1.000
_cell.length_c   1.000
_cell.angle_alpha   90.00
_cell.angle_beta   90.00
_cell.angle_gamma   90.00
#
_symmetry.space_group_name_H-M   'P 1'
#
loop_
_entity.id
_entity.type
_entity.pdbx_description
1 polymer ?
#
loop_
_entity_poly.entity_id
_entity_poly.type
_entity_poly.pdbx_seq_one_letter_code
_entity_poly.pdbx_strand_id
1 'polypeptide(L)'
;MLTLPGSRFGLRWFTPTNEVPLCGHATLASAAVLFYQKKNQNSVLVFETLSGELCVRLCEDSIIMDFPLHKPVPQVLDTFDKGLPGCLCVLSEVSDLSPQATVGDLSVQDVHYCSVTKKLLIRLSDSCDRSLLTSLQPDSLNLLHSDSSGRVKGVIVTAKGAPTVQPGYDFFSRYFAPWNGIPEDPVTGSAHTVLAGYWSEKLDKKRML
;
A
#
# COMPACT_ATOMS: atom_id res chain seq x y z
N MET A 1 33.16 19.90 6.42
CA MET A 1 31.83 19.28 6.21
C MET A 1 31.47 18.58 7.52
N LEU A 2 30.42 19.02 8.22
CA LEU A 2 30.07 18.51 9.56
C LEU A 2 29.40 17.13 9.42
N THR A 3 29.99 16.10 10.02
CA THR A 3 29.34 14.79 10.20
C THR A 3 28.32 14.89 11.33
N LEU A 4 27.17 14.23 11.20
CA LEU A 4 26.17 14.09 12.26
C LEU A 4 26.33 12.71 12.90
N PRO A 5 26.98 12.59 14.07
CA PRO A 5 27.33 11.29 14.66
C PRO A 5 26.15 10.58 15.35
N GLY A 6 25.02 11.26 15.56
CA GLY A 6 23.85 10.69 16.21
C GLY A 6 23.22 9.54 15.40
N SER A 7 22.71 8.53 16.11
CA SER A 7 21.96 7.41 15.53
C SER A 7 20.45 7.48 15.80
N ARG A 8 20.00 8.45 16.63
CA ARG A 8 18.58 8.65 16.98
C ARG A 8 18.16 10.07 16.65
N PHE A 9 17.00 10.23 16.02
CA PHE A 9 16.50 11.52 15.52
C PHE A 9 14.99 11.64 15.76
N GLY A 10 14.52 12.82 16.15
CA GLY A 10 13.08 13.12 16.05
C GLY A 10 12.67 13.34 14.59
N LEU A 11 11.56 12.75 14.17
CA LEU A 11 11.04 12.89 12.81
C LEU A 11 9.53 13.16 12.81
N ARG A 12 9.14 14.17 12.04
CA ARG A 12 7.76 14.63 11.88
C ARG A 12 7.48 14.83 10.40
N TRP A 13 6.27 14.53 9.96
CA TRP A 13 5.86 14.69 8.57
C TRP A 13 4.67 15.61 8.48
N PHE A 14 4.74 16.55 7.56
CA PHE A 14 3.68 17.50 7.30
C PHE A 14 3.23 17.34 5.86
N THR A 15 1.93 17.11 5.66
CA THR A 15 1.28 17.46 4.41
C THR A 15 1.15 18.99 4.36
N PRO A 16 0.72 19.60 3.24
CA PRO A 16 0.49 21.04 3.20
C PRO A 16 -0.48 21.56 4.29
N THR A 17 -1.33 20.70 4.86
CA THR A 17 -2.42 21.10 5.76
C THR A 17 -2.31 20.55 7.18
N ASN A 18 -1.61 19.46 7.41
CA ASN A 18 -1.57 18.82 8.73
C ASN A 18 -0.30 17.98 8.94
N GLU A 19 0.02 17.75 10.20
CA GLU A 19 0.97 16.71 10.57
C GLU A 19 0.32 15.33 10.35
N VAL A 20 1.10 14.37 9.84
CA VAL A 20 0.68 12.96 9.72
C VAL A 20 1.55 12.09 10.61
N PRO A 21 0.99 11.05 11.23
CA PRO A 21 1.72 10.28 12.23
C PRO A 21 2.75 9.31 11.64
N LEU A 22 2.70 9.02 10.33
CA LEU A 22 3.60 8.10 9.64
C LEU A 22 3.69 8.42 8.14
N CYS A 23 4.89 8.46 7.59
CA CYS A 23 5.11 8.60 6.15
C CYS A 23 6.38 7.84 5.70
N GLY A 24 6.21 6.65 5.14
CA GLY A 24 7.32 5.74 4.85
C GLY A 24 8.34 6.27 3.85
N HIS A 25 7.89 6.79 2.70
CA HIS A 25 8.77 7.33 1.66
C HIS A 25 9.55 8.56 2.15
N ALA A 26 8.92 9.44 2.92
CA ALA A 26 9.64 10.55 3.54
C ALA A 26 10.65 10.08 4.60
N THR A 27 10.34 9.01 5.34
CA THR A 27 11.30 8.39 6.28
C THR A 27 12.55 7.88 5.55
N LEU A 28 12.37 7.15 4.44
CA LEU A 28 13.48 6.66 3.62
C LEU A 28 14.27 7.83 3.01
N ALA A 29 13.61 8.88 2.55
CA ALA A 29 14.26 10.08 2.04
C ALA A 29 15.10 10.78 3.11
N SER A 30 14.57 10.95 4.32
CA SER A 30 15.31 11.51 5.46
C SER A 30 16.53 10.66 5.83
N ALA A 31 16.39 9.33 5.84
CA ALA A 31 17.50 8.41 6.06
C ALA A 31 18.57 8.53 4.97
N ALA A 32 18.17 8.61 3.70
CA ALA A 32 19.09 8.78 2.57
C ALA A 32 19.93 10.06 2.69
N VAL A 33 19.31 11.17 3.12
CA VAL A 33 20.05 12.42 3.40
C VAL A 33 21.06 12.22 4.53
N LEU A 34 20.68 11.55 5.62
CA LEU A 34 21.58 11.29 6.75
C LEU A 34 22.75 10.38 6.37
N PHE A 35 22.49 9.26 5.70
CA PHE A 35 23.53 8.34 5.25
C PHE A 35 24.46 8.98 4.22
N TYR A 36 23.91 9.50 3.12
CA TYR A 36 24.73 9.89 1.97
C TYR A 36 25.21 11.33 2.01
N GLN A 37 24.34 12.29 2.33
CA GLN A 37 24.71 13.72 2.29
C GLN A 37 25.40 14.17 3.58
N LYS A 38 24.94 13.69 4.73
CA LYS A 38 25.55 13.99 6.04
C LYS A 38 26.65 13.00 6.42
N LYS A 39 26.88 11.97 5.58
CA LYS A 39 27.93 10.95 5.74
C LYS A 39 27.88 10.29 7.12
N ASN A 40 26.67 10.08 7.64
CA ASN A 40 26.46 9.40 8.91
C ASN A 40 26.99 7.95 8.79
N GLN A 41 27.86 7.55 9.71
CA GLN A 41 28.56 6.26 9.67
C GLN A 41 27.83 5.15 10.43
N ASN A 42 26.73 5.46 11.13
CA ASN A 42 25.92 4.44 11.78
C ASN A 42 25.27 3.54 10.71
N SER A 43 25.24 2.24 10.93
CA SER A 43 24.56 1.28 10.04
C SER A 43 23.04 1.27 10.21
N VAL A 44 22.56 1.80 11.35
CA VAL A 44 21.14 1.89 11.72
C VAL A 44 20.84 3.30 12.23
N LEU A 45 19.73 3.86 11.76
CA LEU A 45 19.13 5.09 12.25
C LEU A 45 17.79 4.75 12.89
N VAL A 46 17.51 5.35 14.04
CA VAL A 46 16.23 5.25 14.73
C VAL A 46 15.53 6.60 14.69
N PHE A 47 14.31 6.64 14.16
CA PHE A 47 13.47 7.82 14.17
C PHE A 47 12.41 7.72 15.25
N GLU A 48 12.36 8.70 16.14
CA GLU A 48 11.29 8.89 17.11
C GLU A 48 10.16 9.70 16.45
N THR A 49 8.97 9.09 16.34
CA THR A 49 7.86 9.63 15.54
C THR A 49 6.56 9.55 16.33
N LEU A 50 5.48 10.17 15.82
CA LEU A 50 4.15 10.03 16.40
C LEU A 50 3.58 8.59 16.33
N SER A 51 4.15 7.73 15.48
CA SER A 51 3.79 6.30 15.41
C SER A 51 4.76 5.39 16.18
N GLY A 52 5.59 5.95 17.05
CA GLY A 52 6.65 5.22 17.76
C GLY A 52 7.96 5.22 17.00
N GLU A 53 8.84 4.27 17.33
CA GLU A 53 10.18 4.19 16.76
C GLU A 53 10.17 3.50 15.39
N LEU A 54 10.85 4.11 14.42
CA LEU A 54 11.11 3.52 13.10
C LEU A 54 12.61 3.31 12.92
N CYS A 55 13.00 2.05 12.70
CA CYS A 55 14.39 1.69 12.41
C CYS A 55 14.61 1.65 10.90
N VAL A 56 15.67 2.33 10.46
CA VAL A 56 16.12 2.34 9.07
C VAL A 56 17.57 1.91 9.00
N ARG A 57 17.88 0.93 8.15
CA ARG A 57 19.21 0.34 8.01
C ARG A 57 19.73 0.59 6.60
N LEU A 58 21.03 0.87 6.50
CA LEU A 58 21.73 0.84 5.23
C LEU A 58 22.29 -0.58 5.02
N CYS A 59 21.93 -1.20 3.91
CA CYS A 59 22.42 -2.52 3.52
C CYS A 59 22.90 -2.46 2.07
N GLU A 60 24.23 -2.50 1.89
CA GLU A 60 24.87 -2.30 0.58
C GLU A 60 24.37 -1.01 -0.08
N ASP A 61 23.67 -1.14 -1.21
CA ASP A 61 23.12 -0.02 -1.99
C ASP A 61 21.64 0.27 -1.68
N SER A 62 21.05 -0.38 -0.67
CA SER A 62 19.63 -0.27 -0.31
C SER A 62 19.41 0.30 1.09
N ILE A 63 18.35 1.08 1.23
CA ILE A 63 17.84 1.55 2.51
C ILE A 63 16.63 0.71 2.89
N ILE A 64 16.71 0.02 4.02
CA ILE A 64 15.70 -0.93 4.49
C ILE A 64 15.01 -0.34 5.72
N MET A 65 13.69 -0.42 5.75
CA MET A 65 12.86 -0.03 6.88
C MET A 65 11.93 -1.20 7.23
N ASP A 66 11.74 -1.44 8.53
CA ASP A 66 10.84 -2.47 9.01
C ASP A 66 9.43 -1.88 9.18
N PHE A 67 8.42 -2.63 8.74
CA PHE A 67 7.01 -2.32 9.01
C PHE A 67 6.31 -3.52 9.65
N PRO A 68 5.26 -3.29 10.45
CA PRO A 68 4.41 -4.37 10.92
C PRO A 68 3.76 -5.11 9.74
N LEU A 69 3.67 -6.43 9.86
CA LEU A 69 2.95 -7.27 8.91
C LEU A 69 1.47 -7.33 9.30
N HIS A 70 0.57 -6.88 8.42
CA HIS A 70 -0.86 -6.83 8.66
C HIS A 70 -1.61 -7.70 7.66
N LYS A 71 -1.75 -8.99 7.98
CA LYS A 71 -2.41 -9.97 7.09
C LYS A 71 -3.90 -9.60 6.89
N PRO A 72 -4.35 -9.38 5.65
CA PRO A 72 -5.75 -9.07 5.38
C PRO A 72 -6.60 -10.36 5.36
N VAL A 73 -7.87 -10.23 5.72
CA VAL A 73 -8.84 -11.34 5.80
C VAL A 73 -9.63 -11.42 4.49
N PRO A 74 -9.80 -12.63 3.89
CA PRO A 74 -10.64 -12.81 2.70
C PRO A 74 -12.07 -12.29 2.91
N GLN A 75 -12.61 -11.63 1.90
CA GLN A 75 -13.98 -11.14 1.87
C GLN A 75 -14.82 -12.03 0.95
N VAL A 76 -16.07 -12.29 1.34
CA VAL A 76 -16.99 -13.04 0.49
C VAL A 76 -17.50 -12.11 -0.60
N LEU A 77 -17.41 -12.58 -1.84
CA LEU A 77 -17.89 -11.87 -3.01
C LEU A 77 -19.20 -12.51 -3.45
N ASP A 78 -20.21 -11.69 -3.70
CA ASP A 78 -21.47 -12.15 -4.25
C ASP A 78 -21.94 -11.22 -5.36
N THR A 79 -22.56 -11.80 -6.37
CA THR A 79 -23.18 -11.08 -7.47
C THR A 79 -24.58 -10.70 -7.04
N PHE A 80 -24.72 -9.72 -6.15
CA PHE A 80 -26.03 -9.23 -5.77
C PHE A 80 -26.62 -8.34 -6.85
N ASP A 81 -27.81 -8.72 -7.31
CA ASP A 81 -28.63 -8.03 -8.30
C ASP A 81 -29.28 -6.78 -7.69
N LYS A 82 -28.49 -5.77 -7.31
CA LYS A 82 -29.01 -4.41 -7.02
C LYS A 82 -29.35 -3.66 -8.33
N GLY A 83 -29.95 -4.35 -9.29
CA GLY A 83 -30.45 -3.77 -10.55
C GLY A 83 -29.43 -3.62 -11.69
N LEU A 84 -28.19 -4.11 -11.54
CA LEU A 84 -27.20 -4.20 -12.62
C LEU A 84 -26.62 -5.62 -12.71
N PRO A 85 -26.95 -6.39 -13.77
CA PRO A 85 -26.38 -7.72 -13.97
C PRO A 85 -24.84 -7.68 -14.03
N GLY A 86 -24.17 -8.52 -13.24
CA GLY A 86 -22.72 -8.73 -13.31
C GLY A 86 -21.86 -7.89 -12.34
N CYS A 87 -22.44 -7.06 -11.49
CA CYS A 87 -21.68 -6.29 -10.51
C CYS A 87 -21.35 -7.13 -9.25
N LEU A 88 -20.09 -7.15 -8.84
CA LEU A 88 -19.65 -7.87 -7.63
C LEU A 88 -19.81 -6.96 -6.43
N CYS A 89 -20.39 -7.48 -5.37
CA CYS A 89 -20.49 -6.83 -4.08
C CYS A 89 -19.66 -7.59 -3.05
N VAL A 90 -19.03 -6.88 -2.13
CA VAL A 90 -18.48 -7.52 -0.93
C VAL A 90 -19.64 -7.78 0.03
N LEU A 91 -19.72 -8.98 0.62
CA LEU A 91 -20.80 -9.35 1.56
C LEU A 91 -20.42 -9.25 3.04
N SER A 92 -19.20 -8.83 3.34
CA SER A 92 -18.65 -8.81 4.70
C SER A 92 -18.46 -7.37 5.19
N GLU A 93 -17.48 -7.12 6.08
CA GLU A 93 -17.31 -5.88 6.88
C GLU A 93 -17.33 -4.56 6.08
N VAL A 94 -17.20 -4.62 4.75
CA VAL A 94 -17.15 -3.48 3.82
C VAL A 94 -18.22 -3.56 2.72
N SER A 95 -19.43 -4.04 3.07
CA SER A 95 -20.50 -4.36 2.11
C SER A 95 -20.97 -3.25 1.17
N ASP A 96 -20.62 -2.00 1.49
CA ASP A 96 -21.00 -0.81 0.71
C ASP A 96 -20.06 -0.57 -0.49
N LEU A 97 -18.90 -1.24 -0.52
CA LEU A 97 -17.91 -1.12 -1.59
C LEU A 97 -18.04 -2.24 -2.62
N SER A 98 -18.35 -1.86 -3.86
CA SER A 98 -18.21 -2.74 -5.01
C SER A 98 -16.78 -2.65 -5.56
N PRO A 99 -16.04 -3.77 -5.70
CA PRO A 99 -14.74 -3.78 -6.35
C PRO A 99 -14.76 -3.16 -7.76
N GLN A 100 -15.86 -3.32 -8.49
CA GLN A 100 -16.06 -2.78 -9.84
C GLN A 100 -16.06 -1.26 -9.87
N ALA A 101 -16.45 -0.59 -8.77
CA ALA A 101 -16.30 0.86 -8.66
C ALA A 101 -14.82 1.30 -8.75
N THR A 102 -13.88 0.40 -8.44
CA THR A 102 -12.44 0.65 -8.58
C THR A 102 -11.88 0.09 -9.88
N VAL A 103 -12.23 -1.16 -10.23
CA VAL A 103 -11.55 -1.89 -11.32
C VAL A 103 -12.34 -1.97 -12.63
N GLY A 104 -13.55 -1.41 -12.67
CA GLY A 104 -14.47 -1.53 -13.81
C GLY A 104 -14.76 -2.99 -14.14
N ASP A 105 -14.69 -3.33 -15.42
CA ASP A 105 -14.98 -4.67 -15.93
C ASP A 105 -13.80 -5.66 -15.80
N LEU A 106 -12.68 -5.25 -15.20
CA LEU A 106 -11.55 -6.15 -15.02
C LEU A 106 -11.93 -7.32 -14.10
N SER A 107 -11.52 -8.52 -14.49
CA SER A 107 -11.77 -9.72 -13.70
C SER A 107 -11.03 -9.67 -12.36
N VAL A 108 -11.77 -9.87 -11.28
CA VAL A 108 -11.25 -9.94 -9.90
C VAL A 108 -11.09 -11.40 -9.49
N GLN A 109 -9.94 -11.76 -8.92
CA GLN A 109 -9.64 -13.10 -8.42
C GLN A 109 -10.12 -13.29 -6.99
N ASP A 110 -9.75 -12.36 -6.10
CA ASP A 110 -10.20 -12.32 -4.72
C ASP A 110 -10.10 -10.90 -4.15
N VAL A 111 -10.82 -10.66 -3.04
CA VAL A 111 -10.83 -9.39 -2.32
C VAL A 111 -10.59 -9.68 -0.85
N HIS A 112 -9.68 -8.95 -0.23
CA HIS A 112 -9.35 -9.09 1.18
C HIS A 112 -9.45 -7.72 1.88
N TYR A 113 -9.70 -7.71 3.19
CA TYR A 113 -9.78 -6.48 3.98
C TYR A 113 -8.90 -6.58 5.23
N CYS A 114 -8.20 -5.49 5.55
CA CYS A 114 -7.41 -5.38 6.78
C CYS A 114 -8.03 -4.31 7.69
N SER A 115 -8.73 -4.74 8.73
CA SER A 115 -9.42 -3.85 9.68
C SER A 115 -8.46 -2.94 10.47
N VAL A 116 -7.25 -3.42 10.75
CA VAL A 116 -6.19 -2.64 11.45
C VAL A 116 -5.76 -1.43 10.62
N THR A 117 -5.49 -1.63 9.33
CA THR A 117 -5.03 -0.56 8.43
C THR A 117 -6.17 0.12 7.68
N LYS A 118 -7.39 -0.41 7.79
CA LYS A 118 -8.59 0.00 7.05
C LYS A 118 -8.40 -0.02 5.53
N LYS A 119 -7.63 -0.99 5.02
CA LYS A 119 -7.33 -1.11 3.59
C LYS A 119 -8.10 -2.27 2.97
N LEU A 120 -8.79 -1.99 1.87
CA LEU A 120 -9.37 -3.01 0.98
C LEU A 120 -8.30 -3.40 -0.04
N LEU A 121 -8.04 -4.70 -0.22
CA LEU A 121 -7.16 -5.24 -1.24
C LEU A 121 -8.01 -5.97 -2.29
N ILE A 122 -7.90 -5.54 -3.54
CA ILE A 122 -8.53 -6.17 -4.70
C ILE A 122 -7.42 -6.80 -5.54
N ARG A 123 -7.39 -8.12 -5.62
CA ARG A 123 -6.49 -8.84 -6.53
C ARG A 123 -7.22 -9.09 -7.85
N LEU A 124 -6.69 -8.57 -8.94
CA LEU A 124 -7.15 -8.88 -10.30
C LEU A 124 -6.95 -10.37 -10.63
N SER A 125 -7.47 -10.86 -11.76
CA SER A 125 -7.18 -12.21 -12.26
C SER A 125 -5.70 -12.38 -12.70
N ASP A 126 -5.21 -13.62 -12.76
CA ASP A 126 -3.93 -13.97 -13.40
C ASP A 126 -3.94 -13.67 -14.92
N SER A 127 -5.13 -13.53 -15.52
CA SER A 127 -5.29 -13.06 -16.91
C SER A 127 -5.09 -11.54 -17.07
N CYS A 128 -5.01 -10.78 -15.97
CA CYS A 128 -4.78 -9.34 -16.02
C CYS A 128 -3.29 -9.04 -15.87
N ASP A 129 -2.70 -8.41 -16.89
CA ASP A 129 -1.30 -8.00 -16.86
C ASP A 129 -1.09 -6.60 -16.27
N ARG A 130 0.17 -6.16 -16.23
CA ARG A 130 0.55 -4.83 -15.75
C ARG A 130 -0.13 -3.71 -16.55
N SER A 131 -0.31 -3.88 -17.86
CA SER A 131 -0.86 -2.83 -18.71
C SER A 131 -2.30 -2.50 -18.32
N LEU A 132 -3.11 -3.53 -18.01
CA LEU A 132 -4.47 -3.39 -17.52
C LEU A 132 -4.52 -2.75 -16.13
N LEU A 133 -3.60 -3.12 -15.24
CA LEU A 133 -3.51 -2.46 -13.92
C LEU A 133 -3.19 -0.96 -14.08
N THR A 134 -2.25 -0.61 -14.97
CA THR A 134 -1.85 0.79 -15.19
C THR A 134 -2.88 1.61 -15.93
N SER A 135 -3.76 0.99 -16.72
CA SER A 135 -4.81 1.69 -17.46
C SER A 135 -6.02 2.05 -16.60
N LEU A 136 -6.16 1.50 -15.38
CA LEU A 136 -7.28 1.83 -14.49
C LEU A 136 -7.36 3.35 -14.27
N GLN A 137 -8.59 3.87 -14.38
CA GLN A 137 -8.93 5.26 -14.06
C GLN A 137 -10.11 5.25 -13.08
N PRO A 138 -9.88 4.88 -11.79
CA PRO A 138 -10.97 4.86 -10.83
C PRO A 138 -11.55 6.26 -10.62
N ASP A 139 -12.88 6.36 -10.59
CA ASP A 139 -13.54 7.62 -10.28
C ASP A 139 -13.41 7.91 -8.78
N SER A 140 -12.53 8.85 -8.45
CA SER A 140 -12.23 9.22 -7.07
C SER A 140 -13.44 9.73 -6.29
N LEU A 141 -14.41 10.39 -6.94
CA LEU A 141 -15.62 10.90 -6.28
C LEU A 141 -16.59 9.75 -5.97
N ASN A 142 -16.76 8.82 -6.91
CA ASN A 142 -17.57 7.63 -6.66
C ASN A 142 -16.96 6.75 -5.56
N LEU A 143 -15.63 6.60 -5.55
CA LEU A 143 -14.95 5.92 -4.45
C LEU A 143 -15.13 6.65 -3.12
N LEU A 144 -14.98 7.97 -3.08
CA LEU A 144 -15.22 8.75 -1.86
C LEU A 144 -16.64 8.55 -1.31
N HIS A 145 -17.65 8.53 -2.18
CA HIS A 145 -19.06 8.39 -1.79
C HIS A 145 -19.47 6.95 -1.45
N SER A 146 -18.69 5.94 -1.84
CA SER A 146 -19.03 4.53 -1.60
C SER A 146 -18.72 4.05 -0.18
N ASP A 147 -17.96 4.81 0.62
CA ASP A 147 -17.86 4.59 2.06
C ASP A 147 -17.91 5.92 2.83
N SER A 148 -18.98 6.13 3.59
CA SER A 148 -19.10 7.24 4.54
C SER A 148 -18.88 6.82 6.00
N SER A 149 -18.70 5.51 6.25
CA SER A 149 -18.56 4.97 7.60
C SER A 149 -17.15 5.13 8.18
N GLY A 150 -16.15 5.40 7.32
CA GLY A 150 -14.74 5.45 7.70
C GLY A 150 -14.16 4.07 8.03
N ARG A 151 -14.80 2.99 7.56
CA ARG A 151 -14.30 1.62 7.64
C ARG A 151 -13.19 1.39 6.64
N VAL A 152 -13.23 2.04 5.48
CA VAL A 152 -12.17 1.99 4.48
C VAL A 152 -11.50 3.35 4.37
N LYS A 153 -10.16 3.31 4.38
CA LYS A 153 -9.29 4.49 4.21
C LYS A 153 -8.42 4.41 2.97
N GLY A 154 -8.45 3.29 2.25
CA GLY A 154 -7.76 3.13 0.99
C GLY A 154 -8.02 1.79 0.33
N VAL A 155 -7.89 1.77 -0.98
CA VAL A 155 -8.04 0.59 -1.84
C VAL A 155 -6.70 0.30 -2.49
N ILE A 156 -6.18 -0.89 -2.25
CA ILE A 156 -5.04 -1.48 -2.95
C ILE A 156 -5.62 -2.28 -4.11
N VAL A 157 -5.20 -2.00 -5.35
CA VAL A 157 -5.44 -2.89 -6.48
C VAL A 157 -4.11 -3.54 -6.83
N THR A 158 -4.05 -4.87 -6.86
CA THR A 158 -2.82 -5.61 -7.08
C THR A 158 -2.95 -6.64 -8.19
N ALA A 159 -1.84 -6.88 -8.89
CA ALA A 159 -1.74 -7.92 -9.90
C ALA A 159 -0.49 -8.78 -9.71
N LYS A 160 -0.58 -10.08 -10.06
CA LYS A 160 0.57 -10.98 -10.04
C LYS A 160 1.56 -10.51 -11.09
N GLY A 161 2.83 -10.49 -10.72
CA GLY A 161 3.88 -10.13 -11.64
C GLY A 161 4.22 -11.28 -12.58
N ALA A 162 5.10 -10.98 -13.54
CA ALA A 162 5.66 -11.97 -14.45
C ALA A 162 7.18 -12.05 -14.20
N PRO A 163 7.65 -12.98 -13.35
CA PRO A 163 9.07 -13.08 -13.01
C PRO A 163 9.96 -13.38 -14.22
N THR A 164 9.36 -13.88 -15.30
CA THR A 164 10.01 -14.27 -16.56
C THR A 164 10.32 -13.09 -17.49
N VAL A 165 9.81 -11.89 -17.21
CA VAL A 165 10.08 -10.65 -17.98
C VAL A 165 11.03 -9.78 -17.18
N GLN A 166 12.13 -9.27 -17.76
CA GLN A 166 13.15 -8.51 -17.01
C GLN A 166 12.90 -6.98 -17.03
N PRO A 167 12.98 -6.27 -15.88
CA PRO A 167 13.07 -6.82 -14.52
C PRO A 167 11.74 -7.45 -14.09
N GLY A 168 11.83 -8.66 -13.55
CA GLY A 168 10.67 -9.46 -13.17
C GLY A 168 10.28 -9.13 -11.75
N TYR A 169 9.08 -8.56 -11.59
CA TYR A 169 8.50 -8.28 -10.28
C TYR A 169 7.62 -9.45 -9.84
N ASP A 170 7.51 -9.68 -8.54
CA ASP A 170 6.62 -10.71 -7.99
C ASP A 170 5.15 -10.28 -8.07
N PHE A 171 4.89 -8.99 -7.89
CA PHE A 171 3.57 -8.39 -8.03
C PHE A 171 3.66 -6.90 -8.37
N PHE A 172 2.53 -6.36 -8.82
CA PHE A 172 2.33 -4.93 -9.04
C PHE A 172 1.19 -4.43 -8.16
N SER A 173 1.20 -3.15 -7.80
CA SER A 173 0.09 -2.54 -7.05
C SER A 173 -0.10 -1.08 -7.39
N ARG A 174 -1.34 -0.61 -7.23
CA ARG A 174 -1.73 0.80 -7.16
C ARG A 174 -2.52 1.05 -5.88
N TYR A 175 -2.51 2.28 -5.39
CA TYR A 175 -3.16 2.65 -4.13
C TYR A 175 -4.00 3.92 -4.28
N PHE A 176 -5.30 3.77 -4.02
CA PHE A 176 -6.28 4.86 -4.10
C PHE A 176 -6.77 5.18 -2.70
N ALA A 177 -6.74 6.45 -2.29
CA ALA A 177 -7.09 6.85 -0.94
C ALA A 177 -7.91 8.17 -0.89
N PRO A 178 -9.02 8.26 -1.65
CA PRO A 178 -9.79 9.49 -1.78
C PRO A 178 -10.31 10.02 -0.43
N TRP A 179 -10.59 9.14 0.53
CA TRP A 179 -10.97 9.50 1.91
C TRP A 179 -9.90 10.27 2.68
N ASN A 180 -8.64 10.25 2.21
CA ASN A 180 -7.55 11.06 2.76
C ASN A 180 -7.19 12.25 1.86
N GLY A 181 -8.06 12.60 0.89
CA GLY A 181 -7.81 13.67 -0.09
C GLY A 181 -6.78 13.32 -1.16
N ILE A 182 -6.42 12.03 -1.29
CA ILE A 182 -5.41 11.54 -2.24
C ILE A 182 -6.10 10.63 -3.25
N PRO A 183 -6.42 11.11 -4.47
CA PRO A 183 -7.07 10.28 -5.48
C PRO A 183 -6.27 9.00 -5.75
N GLU A 184 -4.95 9.15 -5.93
CA GLU A 184 -4.00 8.06 -6.04
C GLU A 184 -2.66 8.47 -5.41
N ASP A 185 -2.06 7.57 -4.64
CA ASP A 185 -0.73 7.75 -4.08
C ASP A 185 0.29 7.00 -4.96
N PRO A 186 1.30 7.68 -5.53
CA PRO A 186 2.26 7.05 -6.43
C PRO A 186 3.07 5.92 -5.77
N VAL A 187 3.38 6.02 -4.47
CA VAL A 187 4.14 4.97 -3.75
C VAL A 187 3.75 4.92 -2.27
N THR A 188 2.92 3.94 -1.88
CA THR A 188 2.45 3.79 -0.50
C THR A 188 3.18 2.68 0.26
N GLY A 189 4.21 3.04 1.05
CA GLY A 189 4.91 2.09 1.91
C GLY A 189 3.96 1.35 2.88
N SER A 190 2.96 2.04 3.42
CA SER A 190 2.00 1.41 4.35
C SER A 190 1.06 0.39 3.67
N ALA A 191 0.89 0.43 2.34
CA ALA A 191 0.16 -0.60 1.61
C ALA A 191 0.93 -1.93 1.60
N HIS A 192 2.27 -1.87 1.66
CA HIS A 192 3.12 -3.05 1.67
C HIS A 192 3.01 -3.87 2.96
N THR A 193 2.53 -3.27 4.06
CA THR A 193 2.17 -4.01 5.29
C THR A 193 1.08 -5.06 5.06
N VAL A 194 0.19 -4.80 4.08
CA VAL A 194 -0.91 -5.67 3.70
C VAL A 194 -0.51 -6.56 2.52
N LEU A 195 0.08 -5.96 1.48
CA LEU A 195 0.54 -6.69 0.28
C LEU A 195 1.56 -7.77 0.62
N ALA A 196 2.52 -7.49 1.52
CA ALA A 196 3.53 -8.47 1.89
C ALA A 196 2.90 -9.70 2.54
N GLY A 197 1.91 -9.50 3.42
CA GLY A 197 1.20 -10.60 4.07
C GLY A 197 0.37 -11.43 3.09
N TYR A 198 -0.29 -10.76 2.15
CA TYR A 198 -1.07 -11.42 1.10
C TYR A 198 -0.19 -12.21 0.12
N TRP A 199 0.80 -11.56 -0.50
CA TRP A 199 1.60 -12.18 -1.56
C TRP A 199 2.59 -13.21 -1.04
N SER A 200 3.08 -13.07 0.19
CA SER A 200 3.94 -14.09 0.81
C SER A 200 3.22 -15.44 0.88
N GLU A 201 1.94 -15.44 1.26
CA GLU A 201 1.11 -16.65 1.32
C GLU A 201 0.77 -17.17 -0.09
N LYS A 202 0.39 -16.29 -1.02
CA LYS A 202 0.00 -16.70 -2.38
C LYS A 202 1.15 -17.24 -3.22
N LEU A 203 2.38 -16.77 -2.98
CA LEU A 203 3.57 -17.18 -3.73
C LEU A 203 4.46 -18.19 -2.98
N ASP A 204 4.14 -18.48 -1.71
CA ASP A 204 5.01 -19.22 -0.79
C ASP A 204 6.45 -18.64 -0.75
N LYS A 205 6.54 -17.30 -0.69
CA LYS A 205 7.80 -16.55 -0.70
C LYS A 205 7.95 -15.70 0.55
N LYS A 206 9.16 -15.66 1.10
CA LYS A 206 9.54 -14.77 2.23
C LYS A 206 10.33 -13.54 1.80
N ARG A 207 10.78 -13.51 0.54
CA ARG A 207 11.48 -12.38 -0.07
C ARG A 207 10.85 -12.14 -1.44
N MET A 208 10.52 -10.88 -1.71
CA MET A 208 9.87 -10.44 -2.95
C MET A 208 10.64 -9.27 -3.55
N LEU A 209 10.55 -9.13 -4.87
CA LEU A 209 11.15 -8.06 -5.68
C LEU A 209 10.09 -7.17 -6.32
#